data_AF-A0A182NE55-F1
#
_entry.id   AF-A0A182NE55-F1
#
_cell.length_a   1.000
_cell.length_b   1.000
_cell.length_c   1.000
_cell.angle_alpha   90.00
_cell.angle_beta   90.00
_cell.angle_gamma   90.00
#
_symmetry.space_group_name_H-M   'P 1'
#
loop_
_entity.id
_entity.type
_entity.pdbx_description
1 polymer ?
#
loop_
_entity_poly.entity_id
_entity_poly.type
_entity_poly.pdbx_seq_one_letter_code
_entity_poly.pdbx_strand_id
1 'polypeptide(L)'
;MDRSNPSTVEIAMQAKMRAHLLVASVLLVVLALQATPAEADIYSEMATCACHLLYRPVCASNNESYSNDCVLNCAMNTPTGRSIKLHKVKDGNCNEEF
;
A
#
# COMPACT_ATOMS: atom_id res chain seq x y z
N MET A 1 33.22 4.61 47.79
CA MET A 1 33.43 5.62 46.73
C MET A 1 34.29 4.98 45.65
N ASP A 2 33.70 4.61 44.52
CA ASP A 2 34.38 3.91 43.44
C ASP A 2 35.41 4.83 42.77
N ARG A 3 36.68 4.40 42.73
CA ARG A 3 37.74 5.08 41.97
C ARG A 3 37.67 4.58 40.53
N SER A 4 36.72 5.12 39.76
CA SER A 4 36.66 4.90 38.32
C SER A 4 37.98 5.36 37.68
N ASN A 5 38.70 4.46 37.00
CA ASN A 5 39.96 4.76 36.31
C ASN A 5 39.68 5.73 35.13
N PRO A 6 40.37 6.88 35.00
CA PRO A 6 40.12 7.87 33.94
C PRO A 6 40.08 7.26 32.53
N SER A 7 40.93 6.25 32.25
CA SER A 7 40.95 5.53 30.96
C SER A 7 39.68 4.70 30.71
N THR A 8 39.06 4.16 31.77
CA THR A 8 37.77 3.44 31.65
C THR A 8 36.59 4.38 31.44
N VAL A 9 36.66 5.62 31.94
CA VAL A 9 35.65 6.67 31.72
C VAL A 9 35.71 7.16 30.27
N GLU A 10 36.88 7.35 29.68
CA GLU A 10 37.04 7.74 28.26
C GLU A 10 36.58 6.63 27.30
N ILE A 11 36.95 5.37 27.55
CA ILE A 11 36.50 4.22 26.74
C ILE A 11 34.98 4.02 26.87
N ALA A 12 34.42 4.15 28.08
CA ALA A 12 32.97 4.10 28.30
C ALA A 12 32.25 5.29 27.66
N MET A 13 32.84 6.49 27.68
CA MET A 13 32.30 7.69 27.03
C MET A 13 32.35 7.58 25.50
N GLN A 14 33.40 6.99 24.94
CA GLN A 14 33.57 6.73 23.51
C GLN A 14 32.66 5.60 23.00
N ALA A 15 32.48 4.53 23.79
CA ALA A 15 31.56 3.42 23.47
C ALA A 15 30.10 3.84 23.61
N LYS A 16 29.76 4.63 24.64
CA LYS A 16 28.42 5.19 24.86
C LYS A 16 28.08 6.22 23.79
N MET A 17 29.01 7.09 23.38
CA MET A 17 28.82 8.03 22.26
C MET A 17 28.61 7.30 20.92
N ARG A 18 29.35 6.22 20.64
CA ARG A 18 29.12 5.37 19.45
C ARG A 18 27.77 4.64 19.50
N ALA A 19 27.42 4.06 20.65
CA ALA A 19 26.12 3.42 20.84
C ALA A 19 24.96 4.43 20.71
N HIS A 20 25.10 5.63 21.27
CA HIS A 20 24.12 6.71 21.11
C HIS A 20 24.01 7.19 19.64
N LEU A 21 25.12 7.28 18.91
CA LEU A 21 25.11 7.61 17.48
C LEU A 21 24.44 6.52 16.64
N LEU A 22 24.70 5.24 16.92
CA LEU A 22 24.04 4.11 16.25
C LEU A 22 22.56 4.02 16.59
N VAL A 23 22.17 4.25 17.85
CA VAL A 23 20.77 4.27 18.27
C VAL A 23 20.05 5.46 17.65
N ALA A 24 20.65 6.65 17.60
CA ALA A 24 20.07 7.82 16.96
C ALA A 24 19.92 7.65 15.45
N SER A 25 20.90 7.03 14.76
CA SER A 25 20.78 6.76 13.33
C SER A 25 19.70 5.72 13.02
N VAL A 26 19.61 4.65 13.82
CA VAL A 26 18.53 3.65 13.70
C VAL A 26 17.18 4.30 13.98
N LEU A 27 17.06 5.13 15.02
CA LEU A 27 15.82 5.85 15.36
C LEU A 27 15.38 6.78 14.21
N LEU A 28 16.32 7.52 13.61
CA LEU A 28 16.03 8.39 12.46
C LEU A 28 15.61 7.60 11.21
N VAL A 29 16.23 6.45 10.95
CA VAL A 29 15.84 5.55 9.84
C VAL A 29 14.45 4.95 10.09
N VAL A 30 14.14 4.55 11.33
CA VAL A 30 12.80 4.06 11.71
C VAL A 30 11.74 5.16 11.55
N LEU A 31 12.02 6.38 12.01
CA LEU A 31 11.12 7.53 11.83
C LEU A 31 10.91 7.88 10.35
N ALA A 32 11.95 7.77 9.53
CA ALA A 32 11.85 7.95 8.08
C ALA A 32 11.04 6.84 7.39
N LEU A 33 11.12 5.59 7.88
CA LEU A 33 10.32 4.47 7.37
C LEU A 33 8.84 4.57 7.74
N GLN A 34 8.51 5.13 8.91
CA GLN A 34 7.11 5.34 9.34
C GLN A 34 6.38 6.45 8.54
N ALA A 35 7.12 7.21 7.73
CA ALA A 35 6.59 8.30 6.91
C ALA A 35 6.21 7.86 5.48
N THR A 36 6.06 6.56 5.20
CA THR A 36 5.51 6.11 3.92
C THR A 36 3.98 6.14 3.99
N PRO A 37 3.28 7.00 3.21
CA PRO A 37 1.81 7.00 3.12
C PRO A 37 1.26 5.79 2.34
N ALA A 38 1.95 4.65 2.34
CA ALA A 38 1.70 3.55 1.39
C ALA A 38 0.79 2.42 1.91
N GLU A 39 0.31 2.45 3.16
CA GLU A 39 -0.38 1.29 3.76
C GLU A 39 -1.86 1.47 4.10
N ALA A 40 -2.48 2.61 3.78
CA ALA A 40 -3.88 2.84 4.12
C ALA A 40 -4.76 3.12 2.90
N ASP A 41 -4.85 2.21 1.92
CA ASP A 41 -5.94 2.28 0.91
C ASP A 41 -6.33 0.96 0.19
N ILE A 42 -5.53 -0.11 0.22
CA ILE A 42 -5.81 -1.24 -0.71
C ILE A 42 -6.93 -2.19 -0.23
N TYR A 43 -7.22 -2.30 1.06
CA TYR A 43 -8.22 -3.28 1.54
C TYR A 43 -9.68 -2.80 1.48
N SER A 44 -9.93 -1.53 1.14
CA SER A 44 -11.29 -0.96 1.14
C SER A 44 -11.88 -0.76 -0.26
N GLU A 45 -11.21 -1.23 -1.31
CA GLU A 45 -11.62 -0.84 -2.65
C GLU A 45 -12.86 -1.61 -3.16
N MET A 46 -13.20 -2.76 -2.57
CA MET A 46 -14.41 -3.53 -2.93
C MET A 46 -15.26 -3.98 -1.74
N ALA A 47 -15.04 -3.41 -0.55
CA ALA A 47 -15.62 -3.86 0.71
C ALA A 47 -17.16 -3.69 0.82
N THR A 48 -17.82 -3.02 -0.13
CA THR A 48 -19.27 -2.77 -0.11
C THR A 48 -19.98 -3.01 -1.45
N CYS A 49 -19.43 -3.85 -2.32
CA CYS A 49 -20.08 -4.21 -3.58
C CYS A 49 -20.98 -5.46 -3.44
N ALA A 50 -22.29 -5.27 -3.33
CA ALA A 50 -23.26 -6.36 -3.36
C ALA A 50 -23.78 -6.59 -4.79
N CYS A 51 -23.25 -7.61 -5.48
CA CYS A 51 -23.68 -8.00 -6.82
C CYS A 51 -24.18 -9.44 -6.87
N HIS A 52 -25.14 -9.71 -7.75
CA HIS A 52 -25.55 -11.08 -8.05
C HIS A 52 -24.41 -11.85 -8.75
N LEU A 53 -24.43 -13.18 -8.63
CA LEU A 53 -23.44 -14.06 -9.25
C LEU A 53 -23.77 -14.44 -10.71
N LEU A 54 -24.77 -13.79 -11.32
CA LEU A 54 -25.11 -14.02 -12.72
C LEU A 54 -23.94 -13.63 -13.62
N TYR A 55 -23.46 -14.59 -14.41
CA TYR A 55 -22.37 -14.36 -15.36
C TYR A 55 -22.93 -13.83 -16.69
N ARG A 56 -22.64 -12.56 -16.98
CA ARG A 56 -22.98 -11.84 -18.22
C ARG A 56 -21.81 -10.88 -18.50
N PRO A 57 -20.71 -11.37 -19.07
CA PRO A 57 -19.47 -10.63 -19.06
C PRO A 57 -19.55 -9.34 -19.86
N VAL A 58 -18.73 -8.38 -19.47
CA VAL A 58 -18.58 -7.08 -20.13
C VAL A 58 -17.12 -6.70 -20.22
N CYS A 59 -16.74 -6.04 -21.30
CA CYS A 59 -15.39 -5.51 -21.49
C CYS A 59 -15.35 -4.04 -21.08
N ALA A 60 -14.35 -3.68 -20.29
CA ALA A 60 -14.14 -2.32 -19.81
C ALA A 60 -12.99 -1.60 -20.54
N SER A 61 -12.89 -0.29 -20.33
CA SER A 61 -11.92 0.59 -21.01
C SER A 61 -10.46 0.33 -20.65
N ASN A 62 -10.21 -0.45 -19.59
CA ASN A 62 -8.89 -0.95 -19.21
C ASN A 62 -8.55 -2.30 -19.87
N ASN A 63 -9.36 -2.76 -20.83
CA ASN A 63 -9.22 -4.04 -21.52
C ASN A 63 -9.34 -5.27 -20.60
N GLU A 64 -9.98 -5.12 -19.44
CA GLU A 64 -10.33 -6.22 -18.54
C GLU A 64 -11.80 -6.60 -18.66
N SER A 65 -12.07 -7.90 -18.50
CA SER A 65 -13.44 -8.43 -18.52
C SER A 65 -13.99 -8.53 -17.09
N TYR A 66 -15.18 -7.98 -16.88
CA TYR A 66 -15.90 -8.04 -15.62
C TYR A 66 -17.04 -9.05 -15.74
N SER A 67 -17.32 -9.80 -14.67
CA SER A 67 -18.28 -10.91 -14.71
C SER A 67 -19.72 -10.50 -15.00
N ASN A 68 -20.08 -9.26 -14.67
CA ASN A 68 -21.32 -8.60 -15.08
C ASN A 68 -21.23 -7.08 -14.91
N ASP A 69 -22.24 -6.37 -15.43
CA ASP A 69 -22.38 -4.92 -15.31
C ASP A 69 -22.33 -4.42 -13.86
N CYS A 70 -22.88 -5.18 -12.91
CA CYS A 70 -22.86 -4.78 -11.50
C CYS A 70 -21.43 -4.75 -10.96
N VAL A 71 -20.64 -5.80 -11.22
CA VAL A 71 -19.24 -5.87 -10.77
C VAL A 71 -18.40 -4.79 -11.45
N LEU A 72 -18.62 -4.53 -12.74
CA LEU A 72 -17.98 -3.39 -13.44
C LEU A 72 -18.34 -2.05 -12.77
N ASN A 73 -19.63 -1.81 -12.50
CA ASN A 73 -20.05 -0.56 -11.87
C ASN A 73 -19.42 -0.37 -10.48
N CYS A 74 -19.30 -1.44 -9.70
CA CYS A 74 -18.56 -1.36 -8.44
C CYS A 74 -17.12 -0.93 -8.64
N ALA A 75 -16.41 -1.57 -9.58
CA ALA A 75 -15.05 -1.19 -9.92
C ALA A 75 -14.94 0.26 -10.41
N MET A 76 -15.93 0.77 -11.16
CA MET A 76 -15.98 2.17 -11.60
C MET A 76 -16.06 3.17 -10.45
N ASN A 77 -16.71 2.82 -9.33
CA ASN A 77 -16.92 3.71 -8.19
C ASN A 77 -15.75 3.75 -7.18
N THR A 78 -14.75 2.92 -7.41
CA THR A 78 -13.54 2.87 -6.60
C THR A 78 -12.63 4.08 -6.85
N PRO A 79 -11.72 4.45 -5.92
CA PRO A 79 -10.70 5.47 -6.20
C PRO A 79 -9.90 5.19 -7.48
N THR A 80 -9.51 3.94 -7.72
CA THR A 80 -8.77 3.52 -8.92
C THR A 80 -9.65 3.60 -10.17
N GLY A 81 -10.88 3.09 -10.13
CA GLY A 81 -11.82 3.16 -11.25
C GLY A 81 -12.13 4.59 -11.69
N ARG A 82 -12.31 5.50 -10.71
CA ARG A 82 -12.52 6.92 -10.99
C ARG A 82 -11.27 7.60 -11.56
N SER A 83 -10.07 7.27 -11.09
CA SER A 83 -8.82 7.89 -11.57
C SER A 83 -8.52 7.54 -13.02
N ILE A 84 -8.88 6.33 -13.47
CA ILE A 84 -8.70 5.88 -14.86
C ILE A 84 -9.92 6.13 -15.76
N LYS A 85 -10.99 6.75 -15.24
CA LYS A 85 -12.28 6.90 -15.94
C LYS A 85 -12.78 5.57 -16.52
N LEU A 86 -12.76 4.53 -15.70
CA LEU A 86 -13.20 3.20 -16.08
C LEU A 86 -14.65 3.26 -16.58
N HIS A 87 -14.92 2.69 -17.74
CA HIS A 87 -16.26 2.59 -18.31
C HIS A 87 -16.40 1.33 -19.17
N LYS A 88 -17.64 0.91 -19.41
CA LYS A 88 -17.96 -0.21 -20.30
C LYS A 88 -17.65 0.16 -21.75
N VAL A 89 -16.92 -0.72 -22.45
CA VAL A 89 -16.64 -0.62 -23.88
C VAL A 89 -17.65 -1.45 -24.67
N LYS A 90 -17.91 -2.69 -24.25
CA LYS A 90 -18.85 -3.59 -24.92
C LYS A 90 -19.42 -4.67 -23.99
N ASP A 91 -20.49 -5.30 -24.43
CA ASP A 91 -20.94 -6.60 -23.91
C ASP A 91 -20.01 -7.73 -24.37
N GLY A 92 -19.91 -8.79 -23.57
CA GLY A 92 -19.01 -9.91 -23.79
C GLY A 92 -17.60 -9.67 -23.23
N ASN A 93 -16.75 -10.69 -23.31
CA ASN A 93 -15.36 -10.57 -22.88
C ASN A 93 -14.55 -9.68 -23.83
N CYS A 94 -13.45 -9.09 -23.34
CA CYS A 94 -12.55 -8.26 -24.14
C CYS A 94 -11.80 -9.05 -25.22
N ASN A 95 -11.46 -10.31 -24.94
CA ASN A 95 -10.70 -11.20 -25.82
C ASN A 95 -11.57 -12.01 -26.79
N GLU A 96 -12.88 -11.88 -26.71
CA GLU A 96 -13.78 -12.43 -27.71
C GLU A 96 -13.97 -11.36 -28.79
N GLU A 97 -13.50 -11.62 -30.01
CA GLU A 97 -13.97 -10.87 -31.17
C GLU A 97 -15.43 -11.30 -31.40
N PHE A 98 -16.32 -10.32 -31.55
CA PHE A 98 -17.78 -10.51 -31.65
C PHE A 98 -18.20 -11.66 -32.58
#